data_AF-A0A350EX35-F1
#
_entry.id   AF-A0A350EX35-F1
#
_cell.length_a   1.000
_cell.length_b   1.000
_cell.length_c   1.000
_cell.angle_alpha   90.00
_cell.angle_beta   90.00
_cell.angle_gamma   90.00
#
_symmetry.space_group_name_H-M   'P 1'
#
loop_
_entity.id
_entity.type
_entity.pdbx_description
1 polymer ?
#
loop_
_entity_poly.entity_id
_entity_poly.type
_entity_poly.pdbx_seq_one_letter_code
_entity_poly.pdbx_strand_id
1 'polypeptide(L)'
;MELFWEISQNQRINQASSAAESASSKINRLEREVKELERRLDRLSLACQALWELNRDQAGITDGELQRRMTEIDLRDGTRDGKIAVTILVCPNCGQRSNSRRQQCIYCGQPVPAKHTFT
;
A
#
# COMPACT_ATOMS: atom_id res chain seq x y z
N MET A 1 47.47 31.94 1.20
CA MET A 1 46.01 32.19 1.31
C MET A 1 45.22 31.46 0.22
N GLU A 2 45.75 31.30 -1.00
CA GLU A 2 45.16 30.48 -2.09
C GLU A 2 44.89 29.00 -1.71
N LEU A 3 45.86 28.33 -1.08
CA LEU A 3 45.76 26.89 -0.76
C LEU A 3 44.57 26.55 0.16
N PHE A 4 44.26 27.43 1.13
CA PHE A 4 43.14 27.24 2.04
C PHE A 4 41.79 27.41 1.35
N TRP A 5 41.72 28.33 0.38
CA TRP A 5 40.54 28.51 -0.45
C TRP A 5 40.31 27.29 -1.35
N GLU A 6 41.35 26.79 -2.03
CA GLU A 6 41.26 25.61 -2.90
C GLU A 6 40.83 24.35 -2.12
N ILE A 7 41.36 24.15 -0.91
CA ILE A 7 40.95 23.05 -0.04
C ILE A 7 39.46 23.18 0.33
N SER A 8 39.00 24.38 0.70
CA SER A 8 37.60 24.61 1.05
C SER A 8 36.66 24.39 -0.15
N GLN A 9 37.09 24.77 -1.35
CA GLN A 9 36.33 24.58 -2.59
C GLN A 9 36.25 23.10 -2.97
N ASN A 10 37.38 22.39 -2.93
CA ASN A 10 37.40 20.95 -3.18
C ASN A 10 36.51 20.19 -2.19
N GLN A 11 36.49 20.60 -0.91
CA GLN A 11 35.58 20.02 0.07
C GLN A 11 34.10 20.26 -0.28
N ARG A 12 33.73 21.48 -0.70
CA ARG A 12 32.35 21.80 -1.10
C ARG A 12 31.93 21.05 -2.36
N ILE A 13 32.82 20.93 -3.35
CA ILE A 13 32.59 20.16 -4.58
C ILE A 13 32.40 18.69 -4.24
N ASN A 14 33.27 18.12 -3.40
CA ASN A 14 33.16 16.72 -2.99
C ASN A 14 31.86 16.43 -2.22
N GLN A 15 31.43 17.35 -1.35
CA GLN A 15 30.14 17.25 -0.65
C GLN A 15 28.96 17.31 -1.62
N ALA A 16 29.00 18.23 -2.60
CA ALA A 16 27.96 18.35 -3.61
C ALA A 16 27.88 17.10 -4.51
N SER A 17 29.04 16.57 -4.94
CA SER A 17 29.13 15.33 -5.73
C SER A 17 28.60 14.12 -4.95
N SER A 18 29.02 13.97 -3.68
CA SER A 18 28.54 12.88 -2.82
C SER A 18 27.02 12.95 -2.55
N ALA A 19 26.49 14.17 -2.37
CA ALA A 19 25.05 14.38 -2.24
C ALA A 19 24.29 14.02 -3.54
N ALA A 20 24.84 14.38 -4.70
CA ALA A 20 24.26 14.04 -6.00
C ALA A 20 24.29 12.52 -6.25
N GLU A 21 25.37 11.83 -5.93
CA GLU A 21 25.48 10.37 -6.01
C GLU A 21 24.47 9.68 -5.09
N SER A 22 24.34 10.16 -3.85
CA SER A 22 23.36 9.66 -2.88
C SER A 22 21.92 9.85 -3.38
N ALA A 23 21.61 11.02 -3.96
CA ALA A 23 20.30 11.28 -4.57
C ALA A 23 20.04 10.35 -5.77
N SER A 24 21.03 10.16 -6.65
CA SER A 24 20.95 9.26 -7.80
C SER A 24 20.72 7.80 -7.38
N SER A 25 21.46 7.32 -6.38
CA SER A 25 21.25 5.97 -5.84
C SER A 25 19.85 5.77 -5.24
N LYS A 26 19.30 6.80 -4.58
CA LYS A 26 17.93 6.79 -4.05
C LYS A 26 16.90 6.75 -5.18
N ILE A 27 17.08 7.52 -6.25
CA ILE A 27 16.21 7.50 -7.43
C ILE A 27 16.20 6.11 -8.06
N ASN A 28 17.38 5.53 -8.32
CA ASN A 28 17.52 4.19 -8.87
C ASN A 28 16.82 3.12 -7.99
N ARG A 29 16.83 3.28 -6.67
CA ARG A 29 16.11 2.40 -5.75
C ARG A 29 14.59 2.57 -5.88
N LEU A 30 14.09 3.80 -5.89
CA LEU A 30 12.67 4.08 -6.04
C LEU A 30 12.13 3.57 -7.38
N GLU A 31 12.88 3.74 -8.47
CA GLU A 31 12.52 3.19 -9.77
C GLU A 31 12.38 1.67 -9.75
N ARG A 32 13.26 0.96 -9.03
CA ARG A 32 13.15 -0.49 -8.85
C ARG A 32 11.92 -0.87 -8.01
N GLU A 33 11.64 -0.13 -6.95
CA GLU A 33 10.46 -0.35 -6.10
C GLU A 33 9.16 -0.13 -6.88
N VAL A 34 9.09 0.94 -7.70
CA VAL A 34 7.94 1.21 -8.59
C VAL A 34 7.75 0.07 -9.60
N LYS A 35 8.81 -0.35 -10.29
CA LYS A 35 8.73 -1.48 -11.25
C LYS A 35 8.25 -2.77 -10.59
N GLU A 36 8.65 -3.02 -9.34
CA GLU A 36 8.17 -4.20 -8.62
C GLU A 36 6.71 -4.07 -8.20
N LEU A 37 6.26 -2.88 -7.80
CA LEU A 37 4.84 -2.62 -7.53
C LEU A 37 3.98 -2.79 -8.78
N GLU A 38 4.44 -2.29 -9.94
CA GLU A 38 3.77 -2.47 -11.23
C GLU A 38 3.61 -3.96 -11.56
N ARG A 39 4.68 -4.76 -11.45
CA ARG A 39 4.59 -6.22 -11.67
C ARG A 39 3.62 -6.92 -10.72
N ARG A 40 3.58 -6.51 -9.46
CA ARG A 40 2.66 -7.07 -8.47
C ARG A 40 1.22 -6.68 -8.80
N LEU A 41 1.00 -5.45 -9.26
CA LEU A 41 -0.30 -4.98 -9.73
C LEU A 41 -0.76 -5.76 -10.97
N ASP A 42 0.10 -5.96 -11.97
CA ASP A 42 -0.23 -6.74 -13.16
C ASP A 42 -0.63 -8.17 -12.82
N ARG A 43 0.11 -8.82 -11.92
CA ARG A 43 -0.22 -10.17 -11.43
C ARG A 43 -1.56 -10.20 -10.68
N LEU A 44 -1.83 -9.19 -9.86
CA LEU A 44 -3.09 -9.08 -9.13
C LEU A 44 -4.25 -8.86 -10.11
N SER A 45 -4.10 -7.97 -11.08
CA SER A 45 -5.09 -7.73 -12.14
C SER A 45 -5.38 -8.99 -12.93
N LEU A 46 -4.37 -9.76 -13.31
CA LEU A 46 -4.55 -11.04 -13.98
C LEU A 46 -5.31 -12.05 -13.11
N ALA A 47 -4.97 -12.15 -11.81
CA ALA A 47 -5.68 -13.03 -10.89
C ALA A 47 -7.15 -12.59 -10.70
N CYS A 48 -7.42 -11.29 -10.56
CA CYS A 48 -8.77 -10.75 -10.48
C CYS A 48 -9.57 -11.03 -11.75
N GLN A 49 -8.95 -10.90 -12.92
CA GLN A 49 -9.58 -11.24 -14.20
C GLN A 49 -9.93 -12.74 -14.27
N ALA A 50 -9.00 -13.61 -13.90
CA ALA A 50 -9.25 -15.06 -13.87
C ALA A 50 -10.37 -15.43 -12.88
N LEU A 51 -10.38 -14.81 -11.69
CA LEU A 51 -11.47 -14.97 -10.72
C LEU A 51 -12.80 -14.49 -11.30
N TRP A 52 -12.82 -13.36 -12.01
CA TRP A 52 -14.02 -12.85 -12.66
C TRP A 52 -14.55 -13.83 -13.70
N GLU A 53 -13.70 -14.31 -14.60
CA GLU A 53 -14.09 -15.27 -15.64
C GLU A 53 -14.65 -16.56 -15.04
N LEU A 54 -14.00 -17.11 -14.01
CA LEU A 54 -14.52 -18.28 -13.28
C LEU A 54 -15.90 -18.02 -12.68
N ASN A 55 -16.12 -16.85 -12.06
CA ASN A 55 -17.40 -16.50 -11.45
C ASN A 55 -18.49 -16.26 -12.51
N ARG A 56 -18.16 -15.59 -13.62
CA ARG A 56 -19.07 -15.37 -14.74
C ARG A 56 -19.49 -16.70 -15.35
N ASP A 57 -18.54 -17.58 -15.64
CA ASP A 57 -18.78 -18.82 -16.36
C ASP A 57 -19.48 -19.88 -15.49
N GLN A 58 -19.16 -19.95 -14.19
CA GLN A 58 -19.76 -20.95 -13.28
C GLN A 58 -21.06 -20.47 -12.61
N ALA A 59 -21.17 -19.18 -12.27
CA ALA A 59 -22.31 -18.64 -11.52
C ALA A 59 -23.23 -17.75 -12.37
N GLY A 60 -22.92 -17.53 -13.65
CA GLY A 60 -23.75 -16.72 -14.56
C GLY A 60 -23.84 -15.25 -14.16
N ILE A 61 -22.87 -14.75 -13.40
CA ILE A 61 -22.87 -13.37 -12.88
C ILE A 61 -22.60 -12.41 -14.05
N THR A 62 -23.38 -11.34 -14.14
CA THR A 62 -23.22 -10.31 -15.18
C THR A 62 -22.27 -9.21 -14.74
N ASP A 63 -21.63 -8.53 -15.69
CA ASP A 63 -20.74 -7.40 -15.39
C ASP A 63 -21.46 -6.31 -14.55
N GLY A 64 -22.77 -6.11 -14.78
CA GLY A 64 -23.57 -5.16 -14.02
C GLY A 64 -23.74 -5.53 -12.54
N GLU A 65 -23.87 -6.81 -12.22
CA GLU A 65 -23.94 -7.28 -10.84
C GLU A 65 -22.59 -7.14 -10.13
N LEU A 66 -21.48 -7.38 -10.84
CA LEU A 66 -20.14 -7.12 -10.32
C LEU A 66 -19.95 -5.63 -9.98
N GLN A 67 -20.29 -4.73 -10.90
CA GLN A 67 -20.19 -3.27 -10.68
C GLN A 67 -21.06 -2.81 -9.50
N ARG A 68 -22.27 -3.36 -9.38
CA ARG A 68 -23.16 -3.07 -8.25
C ARG A 68 -22.53 -3.53 -6.94
N ARG A 69 -21.99 -4.74 -6.89
CA ARG A 69 -21.27 -5.28 -5.72
C ARG A 69 -20.04 -4.45 -5.36
N MET A 70 -19.24 -4.01 -6.33
CA MET A 70 -18.10 -3.12 -6.10
C MET A 70 -18.55 -1.80 -5.45
N THR A 71 -19.63 -1.21 -5.96
CA THR A 71 -20.22 0.03 -5.41
C THR A 71 -20.76 -0.18 -4.00
N GLU A 72 -21.43 -1.31 -3.73
CA GLU A 72 -21.89 -1.66 -2.39
C GLU A 72 -20.74 -1.83 -1.40
N ILE A 73 -19.62 -2.43 -1.82
CA ILE A 73 -18.44 -2.64 -0.97
C ILE A 73 -17.77 -1.30 -0.66
N ASP A 74 -17.57 -0.45 -1.66
CA ASP A 74 -17.02 0.90 -1.50
C ASP A 74 -17.87 1.74 -0.52
N LEU A 75 -19.19 1.63 -0.60
CA LEU A 75 -20.11 2.33 0.31
C LEU A 75 -20.14 1.77 1.75
N ARG A 76 -19.72 0.52 1.98
CA ARG A 76 -19.72 -0.10 3.32
C ARG A 76 -18.66 0.47 4.26
N ASP A 77 -17.61 1.07 3.72
CA ASP A 77 -16.54 1.72 4.48
C ASP A 77 -16.78 3.22 4.73
N GLY A 78 -17.95 3.75 4.31
CA GLY A 78 -18.45 5.07 4.67
C GLY A 78 -17.91 6.23 3.82
N THR A 79 -17.08 5.98 2.81
CA THR A 79 -16.58 7.01 1.87
C THR A 79 -16.46 6.42 0.48
N ARG A 80 -17.06 7.06 -0.54
CA ARG A 80 -16.82 6.71 -1.96
C ARG A 80 -15.45 7.20 -2.39
N ASP A 81 -14.39 6.47 -2.08
CA ASP A 81 -13.01 6.81 -2.45
C ASP A 81 -12.33 5.75 -3.34
N GLY A 82 -13.02 4.64 -3.63
CA GLY A 82 -12.50 3.52 -4.42
C GLY A 82 -11.51 2.64 -3.65
N LYS A 83 -11.48 2.71 -2.31
CA LYS A 83 -10.53 1.99 -1.46
C LYS A 83 -11.24 1.31 -0.29
N ILE A 84 -10.70 0.17 0.14
CA ILE A 84 -11.11 -0.47 1.40
C ILE A 84 -10.49 0.33 2.55
N ALA A 85 -11.30 1.15 3.23
CA ALA A 85 -10.85 1.98 4.33
C ALA A 85 -10.63 1.14 5.60
N VAL A 86 -9.79 1.65 6.49
CA VAL A 86 -9.58 1.04 7.81
C VAL A 86 -10.74 1.44 8.72
N THR A 87 -11.54 0.48 9.15
CA THR A 87 -12.53 0.72 10.21
C THR A 87 -11.85 0.66 11.59
N ILE A 88 -12.16 1.62 12.47
CA ILE A 88 -11.73 1.58 13.87
C ILE A 88 -12.69 0.64 14.62
N LEU A 89 -12.16 -0.44 15.19
CA LEU A 89 -12.91 -1.40 16.01
C LEU A 89 -12.56 -1.23 17.49
N VAL A 90 -13.49 -1.56 18.38
CA VAL A 90 -13.23 -1.62 19.82
C VAL A 90 -12.80 -3.04 20.17
N CYS A 91 -11.62 -3.20 20.80
CA CYS A 91 -11.13 -4.52 21.19
C CYS A 91 -12.04 -5.13 22.27
N PRO A 92 -12.58 -6.35 22.06
CA PRO A 92 -13.47 -6.98 23.04
C PRO A 92 -12.76 -7.33 24.35
N ASN A 93 -11.43 -7.47 24.34
CA ASN A 93 -10.66 -7.89 25.51
C ASN A 93 -10.14 -6.74 26.38
N CYS A 94 -9.84 -5.57 25.79
CA CYS A 94 -9.28 -4.43 26.55
C CYS A 94 -10.08 -3.13 26.41
N GLY A 95 -11.14 -3.11 25.58
CA GLY A 95 -11.96 -1.92 25.34
C GLY A 95 -11.27 -0.80 24.56
N GLN A 96 -10.01 -0.96 24.17
CA GLN A 96 -9.26 0.05 23.43
C GLN A 96 -9.61 0.04 21.94
N ARG A 97 -9.55 1.22 21.32
CA ARG A 97 -9.74 1.37 19.87
C ARG A 97 -8.55 0.76 19.13
N SER A 98 -8.83 -0.16 18.22
CA SER A 98 -7.85 -0.86 17.39
C SER A 98 -8.24 -0.81 15.91
N ASN A 99 -7.29 -1.17 15.05
CA ASN A 99 -7.41 -1.07 13.60
C ASN A 99 -7.95 -2.39 13.03
N SER A 100 -8.97 -2.35 12.17
CA SER A 100 -9.60 -3.53 11.57
C SER A 100 -8.70 -4.39 10.68
N ARG A 101 -7.54 -3.87 10.25
CA ARG A 101 -6.55 -4.62 9.46
C ARG A 101 -5.61 -5.47 10.33
N ARG A 102 -5.57 -5.27 11.65
CA ARG A 102 -4.69 -6.03 12.53
C ARG A 102 -5.42 -7.25 13.06
N GLN A 103 -4.76 -8.41 13.00
CA GLN A 103 -5.26 -9.62 13.65
C GLN A 103 -5.12 -9.56 15.18
N GLN A 104 -4.24 -8.69 15.69
CA GLN A 104 -3.96 -8.55 17.12
C GLN A 104 -4.06 -7.09 17.58
N CYS A 105 -4.55 -6.89 18.80
CA CYS A 105 -4.66 -5.58 19.41
C CYS A 105 -3.28 -5.04 19.78
N ILE A 106 -2.98 -3.79 19.43
CA ILE A 106 -1.71 -3.13 19.77
C ILE A 106 -1.49 -3.02 21.27
N TYR A 107 -2.59 -2.89 22.03
CA TYR A 107 -2.52 -2.62 23.47
C TYR A 107 -2.41 -3.88 24.31
N CYS A 108 -3.23 -4.90 24.02
CA CYS A 108 -3.30 -6.11 24.83
C CYS A 108 -2.78 -7.38 24.14
N GLY A 109 -2.38 -7.31 22.86
CA GLY A 109 -1.88 -8.45 22.10
C GLY A 109 -2.92 -9.51 21.72
N GLN A 110 -4.14 -9.43 22.27
CA GLN A 110 -5.20 -10.40 22.01
C GLN A 110 -5.80 -10.23 20.61
N PRO A 111 -6.32 -11.32 20.02
CA PRO A 111 -6.91 -11.27 18.69
C PRO A 111 -8.13 -10.36 18.66
N VAL A 112 -8.21 -9.53 17.63
CA VAL A 112 -9.34 -8.62 17.40
C VAL A 112 -10.14 -9.14 16.20
N PRO A 113 -11.48 -9.12 16.26
CA PRO A 113 -12.31 -9.64 15.18
C PRO A 113 -12.12 -8.76 13.94
N ALA A 114 -11.30 -9.24 13.00
CA ALA A 114 -11.09 -8.60 11.72
C ALA A 114 -12.40 -8.69 10.92
N LYS A 115 -13.03 -7.55 10.63
CA LYS A 115 -14.29 -7.52 9.87
C LYS A 115 -14.08 -7.48 8.34
N HIS A 116 -12.85 -7.66 7.87
CA HIS A 116 -12.55 -7.80 6.45
C HIS A 116 -12.17 -9.24 6.15
N THR A 117 -13.18 -10.05 5.80
CA THR A 117 -13.01 -11.40 5.29
C THR A 117 -12.51 -11.33 3.85
N PHE A 118 -11.20 -11.17 3.69
CA PHE A 118 -10.44 -11.79 2.61
C PHE A 118 -9.20 -12.45 3.23
N THR A 119 -9.45 -13.33 4.21
CA THR A 119 -8.56 -14.42 4.60
C THR A 119 -9.44 -15.60 4.94
#